data_AF-A0A022Y6U5-F1
#
_entry.id   AF-A0A022Y6U5-F1
#
_cell.length_a   1.000
_cell.length_b   1.000
_cell.length_c   1.000
_cell.angle_alpha   90.00
_cell.angle_beta   90.00
_cell.angle_gamma   90.00
#
_symmetry.space_group_name_H-M   'P 1'
#
loop_
_entity.id
_entity.type
_entity.pdbx_description
1 polymer ?
#
loop_
_entity_poly.entity_id
_entity_poly.type
_entity_poly.pdbx_seq_one_letter_code
_entity_poly.pdbx_strand_id
1 'polypeptide(L)'
;MTVGRLLFALEFLHTEAEIIHAELDLKTDNVMLSLEDTTILRDFMKSEAESPSPREKIDESRIVYQSREFEGKGYGLLVLCGSGEARIGKRHESSPFVQPNTYKALEIIFEMPCGSALDIWNLAGLLRTAPAYLSCCIIWDPFKHLALMVALIGPPPSEFVKRSEATEQCFGPGGLWIAHEHAAIPPVSLEGRERRLSGQEKESFIRSMGSMLKWPPEEHSTAKQLLEGPWFDTF
;
A
#
# COMPACT_ATOMS: atom_id res chain seq x y z
N MET A 1 13.84 -2.86 10.27
CA MET A 1 14.85 -2.75 9.21
C MET A 1 14.29 -2.67 7.78
N THR A 2 13.06 -3.15 7.51
CA THR A 2 12.53 -3.27 6.14
C THR A 2 11.74 -2.04 5.66
N VAL A 3 10.94 -1.40 6.54
CA VAL A 3 10.07 -0.27 6.14
C VAL A 3 10.82 1.04 6.00
N GLY A 4 11.83 1.29 6.84
CA GLY A 4 12.67 2.49 6.72
C GLY A 4 13.31 2.62 5.33
N ARG A 5 13.69 1.50 4.69
CA ARG A 5 14.24 1.49 3.33
C ARG A 5 13.23 1.92 2.27
N LEU A 6 11.98 1.48 2.39
CA LEU A 6 10.90 1.93 1.53
C LEU A 6 10.69 3.44 1.68
N LEU A 7 10.68 3.93 2.92
CA LEU A 7 10.55 5.35 3.20
C LEU A 7 11.73 6.16 2.62
N PHE A 8 12.97 5.68 2.72
CA PHE A 8 14.12 6.32 2.07
C PHE A 8 13.97 6.37 0.54
N ALA A 9 13.52 5.29 -0.08
CA ALA A 9 13.27 5.27 -1.53
C ALA A 9 12.18 6.27 -1.92
N LEU A 10 11.06 6.28 -1.18
CA LEU A 10 9.97 7.24 -1.40
C LEU A 10 10.41 8.68 -1.16
N GLU A 11 11.21 8.94 -0.13
CA GLU A 11 11.74 10.28 0.17
C GLU A 11 12.59 10.81 -0.97
N PHE A 12 13.48 9.97 -1.52
CA PHE A 12 14.26 10.31 -2.71
C PHE A 12 13.35 10.54 -3.93
N LEU A 13 12.41 9.64 -4.20
CA LEU A 13 11.49 9.77 -5.35
C LEU A 13 10.69 11.08 -5.27
N HIS A 14 10.13 11.38 -4.10
CA HIS A 14 9.25 12.54 -3.91
C HIS A 14 10.02 13.86 -3.91
N THR A 15 11.20 13.90 -3.30
CA THR A 15 11.94 15.14 -3.04
C THR A 15 12.95 15.46 -4.14
N GLU A 16 13.77 14.48 -4.53
CA GLU A 16 14.89 14.69 -5.46
C GLU A 16 14.50 14.40 -6.91
N ALA A 17 13.72 13.34 -7.14
CA ALA A 17 13.33 12.94 -8.50
C ALA A 17 12.01 13.56 -8.96
N GLU A 18 11.21 14.12 -8.04
CA GLU A 18 9.84 14.57 -8.28
C GLU A 18 8.97 13.50 -8.97
N ILE A 19 9.12 12.23 -8.57
CA ILE A 19 8.38 11.08 -9.10
C ILE A 19 7.43 10.55 -8.03
N ILE A 20 6.21 10.22 -8.44
CA ILE A 20 5.25 9.47 -7.64
C ILE A 20 5.28 8.03 -8.14
N HIS A 21 5.52 7.07 -7.26
CA HIS A 21 5.56 5.65 -7.64
C HIS A 21 4.19 5.19 -8.12
N ALA A 22 3.13 5.68 -7.46
CA ALA A 22 1.71 5.55 -7.75
C ALA A 22 1.15 4.12 -7.58
N GLU A 23 1.98 3.13 -7.83
CA GLU A 23 1.68 1.71 -7.73
C GLU A 23 2.64 1.03 -6.74
N LEU A 24 2.50 1.33 -5.45
CA LEU A 24 2.91 0.31 -4.46
C LEU A 24 1.80 -0.75 -4.51
N ASP A 25 1.86 -1.62 -5.52
CA ASP A 25 0.98 -2.79 -5.49
C ASP A 25 1.28 -3.55 -4.19
N LEU A 26 0.20 -3.97 -3.55
CA LEU A 26 0.23 -4.76 -2.32
C LEU A 26 0.38 -6.24 -2.60
N LYS A 27 0.42 -6.62 -3.88
CA LYS A 27 1.28 -7.71 -4.25
C LYS A 27 2.71 -7.25 -4.00
N THR A 28 3.39 -7.95 -3.12
CA THR A 28 4.84 -7.87 -2.87
C THR A 28 5.73 -7.91 -4.12
N ASP A 29 5.15 -8.01 -5.32
CA ASP A 29 5.75 -7.95 -6.64
C ASP A 29 6.59 -6.68 -6.87
N ASN A 30 6.17 -5.53 -6.30
CA ASN A 30 6.90 -4.25 -6.43
C ASN A 30 7.93 -4.03 -5.30
N VAL A 31 8.12 -5.03 -4.45
CA VAL A 31 9.04 -4.99 -3.32
C VAL A 31 9.94 -6.21 -3.37
N MET A 32 11.12 -6.06 -3.96
CA MET A 32 12.06 -7.17 -4.13
C MET A 32 13.05 -7.25 -2.97
N LEU A 33 13.54 -8.45 -2.70
CA LEU A 33 14.70 -8.65 -1.83
C LEU A 33 15.93 -8.87 -2.72
N SER A 34 16.99 -8.13 -2.46
CA SER A 34 18.31 -8.41 -3.06
C SER A 34 18.83 -9.76 -2.56
N LEU A 35 19.75 -10.36 -3.30
CA LEU A 35 20.47 -11.57 -2.89
C LEU A 35 21.84 -11.16 -2.38
N GLU A 36 22.08 -11.33 -1.07
CA GLU A 36 23.41 -11.17 -0.49
C GLU A 36 24.28 -12.37 -0.82
N ASP A 37 23.70 -13.57 -0.78
CA ASP A 37 24.37 -14.80 -1.19
C ASP A 37 24.00 -15.17 -2.64
N THR A 38 24.89 -14.83 -3.56
CA THR A 38 24.71 -15.16 -4.99
C THR A 38 24.86 -16.65 -5.29
N THR A 39 25.36 -17.46 -4.35
CA THR A 39 25.47 -18.92 -4.55
C THR A 39 24.12 -19.61 -4.65
N ILE A 40 23.08 -19.02 -4.05
CA ILE A 40 21.69 -19.45 -4.16
C ILE A 40 21.24 -19.62 -5.62
N LEU A 41 21.67 -18.72 -6.51
CA LEU A 41 21.34 -18.82 -7.94
C LEU A 41 22.01 -20.03 -8.59
N ARG A 42 23.26 -20.33 -8.20
CA ARG A 42 24.00 -21.49 -8.71
C ARG A 42 23.38 -22.80 -8.24
N ASP A 43 23.02 -22.88 -6.97
CA ASP A 43 22.40 -24.07 -6.39
C ASP A 43 21.01 -24.28 -6.99
N PHE A 44 20.22 -23.22 -7.17
CA PHE A 44 18.95 -23.27 -7.89
C PHE A 44 19.11 -23.83 -9.31
N MET A 45 20.07 -23.32 -10.08
CA MET A 45 20.35 -23.79 -11.44
C MET A 45 20.74 -25.28 -11.45
N LYS A 46 21.56 -25.70 -10.48
CA LYS A 46 21.97 -27.10 -10.35
C LYS A 46 20.78 -28.00 -10.04
N SER A 47 19.95 -27.62 -9.07
CA SER A 47 18.74 -28.37 -8.70
C SER A 47 17.73 -28.45 -9.86
N GLU A 48 17.57 -27.38 -10.64
CA GLU A 48 16.69 -27.37 -11.81
C GLU A 48 17.24 -28.24 -12.96
N ALA A 49 18.57 -28.34 -13.10
CA ALA A 49 19.20 -29.23 -14.07
C ALA A 49 19.10 -30.72 -13.66
N GLU A 50 19.28 -31.03 -12.38
CA GLU A 50 19.21 -32.40 -11.84
C GLU A 50 17.78 -32.92 -11.75
N SER A 51 16.83 -32.05 -11.40
CA SER A 51 15.41 -32.36 -11.32
C SER A 51 14.62 -31.20 -11.93
N PRO A 52 14.25 -31.25 -13.22
CA PRO A 52 13.51 -30.16 -13.87
C PRO A 52 12.11 -29.97 -13.29
N SER A 53 11.70 -28.72 -13.12
CA SER A 53 10.36 -28.38 -12.67
C SER A 53 9.31 -28.78 -13.71
N PRO A 54 8.09 -29.18 -13.29
CA PRO A 54 6.98 -29.39 -14.21
C PRO A 54 6.80 -28.18 -15.12
N ARG A 55 6.62 -28.44 -16.41
CA ARG A 55 6.50 -27.40 -17.44
C ARG A 55 5.46 -27.77 -18.47
N GLU A 56 4.77 -26.77 -18.96
CA GLU A 56 3.75 -26.90 -19.99
C GLU A 56 4.16 -26.06 -21.21
N LYS A 57 4.23 -26.70 -22.38
CA LYS A 57 4.42 -26.00 -23.64
C LYS A 57 3.04 -25.50 -24.09
N ILE A 58 2.85 -24.18 -24.08
CA ILE A 58 1.60 -23.57 -24.51
C ILE A 58 1.57 -23.47 -26.05
N ASP A 59 2.70 -23.12 -26.65
CA ASP A 59 2.90 -23.00 -28.10
C ASP A 59 4.39 -23.12 -28.46
N GLU A 60 4.76 -22.93 -29.74
CA GLU A 60 6.14 -23.04 -30.22
C GLU A 60 7.11 -22.01 -29.61
N SER A 61 6.60 -20.90 -29.07
CA SER A 61 7.40 -19.80 -28.52
C SER A 61 7.39 -19.71 -27.00
N ARG A 62 6.44 -20.39 -26.33
CA ARG A 62 6.20 -20.20 -24.90
C ARG A 62 6.07 -21.52 -24.14
N ILE A 63 6.94 -21.67 -23.16
CA ILE A 63 6.88 -22.73 -22.15
C ILE A 63 6.68 -22.06 -20.80
N VAL A 64 5.68 -22.50 -20.05
CA VAL A 64 5.43 -22.05 -18.68
C VAL A 64 5.98 -23.11 -17.73
N TYR A 65 6.76 -22.68 -16.76
CA TYR A 65 7.38 -23.54 -15.76
C TYR A 65 6.67 -23.33 -14.43
N GLN A 66 6.48 -24.39 -13.66
CA GLN A 66 6.06 -24.27 -12.28
C GLN A 66 7.14 -23.54 -11.48
N SER A 67 6.73 -22.54 -10.69
CA SER A 67 7.63 -21.80 -9.81
C SER A 67 8.31 -22.74 -8.81
N ARG A 68 9.61 -22.55 -8.61
CA ARG A 68 10.42 -23.23 -7.61
C ARG A 68 11.00 -22.20 -6.65
N GLU A 69 10.99 -22.52 -5.37
CA GLU A 69 11.56 -21.67 -4.33
C GLU A 69 13.08 -21.75 -4.31
N PHE A 70 13.74 -20.67 -3.89
CA PHE A 70 15.16 -20.70 -3.60
C PHE A 70 15.42 -21.40 -2.27
N GLU A 71 16.34 -22.37 -2.26
CA GLU A 71 16.78 -23.04 -1.05
C GLU A 71 17.86 -22.19 -0.36
N GLY A 72 17.52 -21.50 0.73
CA GLY A 72 18.49 -20.70 1.49
C GLY A 72 17.91 -19.50 2.25
N LYS A 73 18.75 -18.82 3.03
CA LYS A 73 18.42 -17.60 3.80
C LYS A 73 19.23 -16.36 3.38
N GLY A 74 19.90 -16.38 2.24
CA GLY A 74 20.77 -15.30 1.75
C GLY A 74 20.05 -14.11 1.12
N TYR A 75 18.81 -13.85 1.54
CA TYR A 75 18.08 -12.65 1.14
C TYR A 75 18.65 -11.47 1.91
N GLY A 76 18.95 -10.42 1.17
CA GLY A 76 19.43 -9.17 1.70
C GLY A 76 18.33 -8.13 1.80
N LEU A 77 18.67 -6.96 1.27
CA LEU A 77 17.96 -5.72 1.46
C LEU A 77 16.72 -5.62 0.59
N LEU A 78 15.68 -4.98 1.12
CA LEU A 78 14.47 -4.64 0.40
C LEU A 78 14.74 -3.48 -0.57
N VAL A 79 14.30 -3.65 -1.82
CA VAL A 79 14.41 -2.70 -2.92
C VAL A 79 13.02 -2.43 -3.49
N LEU A 80 12.67 -1.16 -3.63
CA LEU A 80 11.47 -0.73 -4.33
C LEU A 80 11.67 -0.90 -5.83
N CYS A 81 10.76 -1.62 -6.48
CA CYS A 81 10.79 -1.97 -7.89
C CYS A 81 9.42 -1.73 -8.55
N GLY A 82 9.34 -1.83 -9.88
CA GLY A 82 8.06 -1.78 -10.58
C GLY A 82 7.57 -0.36 -10.87
N SER A 83 8.36 0.43 -11.59
CA SER A 83 8.01 1.81 -11.98
C SER A 83 7.11 1.90 -13.23
N GLY A 84 6.36 0.84 -13.55
CA GLY A 84 5.51 0.79 -14.76
C GLY A 84 4.42 1.86 -14.76
N GLU A 85 3.87 2.16 -13.58
CA GLU A 85 2.83 3.18 -13.39
C GLU A 85 3.34 4.47 -12.75
N ALA A 86 4.66 4.62 -12.59
CA ALA A 86 5.24 5.82 -12.01
C ALA A 86 4.88 7.07 -12.83
N ARG A 87 4.70 8.20 -12.14
CA ARG A 87 4.31 9.49 -12.74
C ARG A 87 5.35 10.56 -12.39
N ILE A 88 5.83 11.27 -13.41
CA ILE A 88 6.83 12.34 -13.27
C ILE A 88 6.11 13.66 -12.98
N GLY A 89 6.41 14.29 -11.86
CA GLY A 89 5.87 15.56 -11.39
C GLY A 89 5.20 15.44 -10.02
N LYS A 90 5.02 16.58 -9.34
CA LYS A 90 4.49 16.63 -7.96
C LYS A 90 2.99 16.37 -7.83
N ARG A 91 2.23 16.60 -8.90
CA ARG A 91 0.77 16.43 -8.92
C ARG A 91 0.31 15.97 -10.29
N HIS A 92 -0.69 15.09 -10.30
CA HIS A 92 -1.33 14.56 -11.50
C HIS A 92 -2.84 14.52 -11.34
N GLU A 93 -3.54 14.53 -12.47
CA GLU A 93 -4.97 14.19 -12.48
C GLU A 93 -5.15 12.73 -12.05
N SER A 94 -6.22 12.46 -11.28
CA SER A 94 -6.53 11.10 -10.87
C SER A 94 -6.86 10.23 -12.09
N SER A 95 -6.42 8.98 -12.05
CA SER A 95 -6.88 7.95 -12.97
C SER A 95 -7.36 6.73 -12.18
N PRO A 96 -8.53 6.15 -12.53
CA PRO A 96 -9.15 5.07 -11.75
C PRO A 96 -8.35 3.76 -11.78
N PHE A 97 -7.33 3.68 -12.65
CA PHE A 97 -6.48 2.50 -12.87
C PHE A 97 -5.14 2.57 -12.15
N VAL A 98 -4.85 3.66 -11.44
CA VAL A 98 -3.54 3.87 -10.77
C VAL A 98 -3.35 2.93 -9.57
N GLN A 99 -4.44 2.55 -8.89
CA GLN A 99 -4.39 1.69 -7.71
C GLN A 99 -5.37 0.51 -7.80
N PRO A 100 -4.99 -0.66 -7.25
CA PRO A 100 -5.92 -1.75 -7.03
C PRO A 100 -7.08 -1.32 -6.14
N ASN A 101 -8.29 -1.76 -6.51
CA ASN A 101 -9.54 -1.47 -5.84
C ASN A 101 -9.49 -1.59 -4.30
N THR A 102 -8.85 -2.62 -3.77
CA THR A 102 -8.78 -2.91 -2.32
C THR A 102 -8.05 -1.85 -1.49
N TYR A 103 -7.23 -1.00 -2.13
CA TYR A 103 -6.36 -0.06 -1.45
C TYR A 103 -6.43 1.35 -2.03
N LYS A 104 -7.43 1.63 -2.86
CA LYS A 104 -7.62 2.95 -3.45
C LYS A 104 -7.63 4.04 -2.36
N ALA A 105 -6.78 5.04 -2.58
CA ALA A 105 -6.74 6.25 -1.79
C ALA A 105 -8.01 7.07 -2.02
N LEU A 106 -8.32 7.93 -1.07
CA LEU A 106 -9.56 8.69 -1.06
C LEU A 106 -9.62 9.66 -2.24
N GLU A 107 -8.51 10.30 -2.56
CA GLU A 107 -8.35 11.15 -3.74
C GLU A 107 -8.57 10.38 -5.05
N ILE A 108 -8.26 9.08 -5.12
CA ILE A 108 -8.53 8.27 -6.31
C ILE A 108 -10.01 7.86 -6.38
N ILE A 109 -10.65 7.58 -5.24
CA ILE A 109 -12.07 7.23 -5.18
C ILE A 109 -12.96 8.42 -5.56
N PHE A 110 -12.57 9.63 -5.16
CA PHE A 110 -13.33 10.85 -5.43
C PHE A 110 -12.85 11.64 -6.64
N GLU A 111 -11.96 11.05 -7.45
CA GLU A 111 -11.45 11.63 -8.69
C GLU A 111 -10.82 13.03 -8.49
N MET A 112 -10.04 13.17 -7.41
CA MET A 112 -9.31 14.38 -7.06
C MET A 112 -7.85 14.29 -7.49
N PRO A 113 -7.19 15.42 -7.82
CA PRO A 113 -5.76 15.42 -8.14
C PRO A 113 -4.92 14.76 -7.06
N CYS A 114 -4.02 13.86 -7.47
CA CYS A 114 -3.18 13.08 -6.57
C CYS A 114 -1.72 13.55 -6.60
N GLY A 115 -1.00 13.26 -5.52
CA GLY A 115 0.40 13.63 -5.32
C GLY A 115 1.19 12.52 -4.62
N SER A 116 2.33 12.85 -4.03
CA SER A 116 3.18 11.90 -3.28
C SER A 116 2.49 11.23 -2.08
N ALA A 117 1.45 11.87 -1.53
CA ALA A 117 0.60 11.29 -0.48
C ALA A 117 0.00 9.92 -0.87
N LEU A 118 -0.18 9.68 -2.18
CA LEU A 118 -0.66 8.42 -2.73
C LEU A 118 0.24 7.24 -2.35
N ASP A 119 1.56 7.44 -2.39
CA ASP A 119 2.53 6.40 -2.03
C ASP A 119 2.57 6.15 -0.52
N ILE A 120 2.30 7.18 0.27
CA ILE A 120 2.19 7.07 1.73
C ILE A 120 0.94 6.28 2.12
N TRP A 121 -0.19 6.55 1.45
CA TRP A 121 -1.41 5.75 1.60
C TRP A 121 -1.17 4.28 1.25
N ASN A 122 -0.49 4.02 0.13
CA ASN A 122 -0.13 2.67 -0.28
C ASN A 122 0.75 1.97 0.76
N LEU A 123 1.74 2.68 1.32
CA LEU A 123 2.59 2.15 2.38
C LEU A 123 1.79 1.78 3.64
N ALA A 124 0.84 2.62 4.06
CA ALA A 124 -0.07 2.27 5.14
C ALA A 124 -0.90 1.02 4.83
N GLY A 125 -1.32 0.85 3.57
CA GLY A 125 -1.91 -0.38 3.07
C GLY A 125 -1.03 -1.61 3.31
N LEU A 126 0.27 -1.51 2.99
CA LEU A 126 1.28 -2.57 3.19
C LEU A 126 1.48 -2.94 4.64
N LEU A 127 1.56 -1.93 5.49
CA LEU A 127 1.75 -2.11 6.92
C LEU A 127 0.53 -2.75 7.59
N ARG A 128 -0.66 -2.52 7.05
CA ARG A 128 -1.93 -3.11 7.51
C ARG A 128 -2.10 -4.58 7.10
N THR A 129 -1.53 -5.02 5.99
CA THR A 129 -1.84 -6.33 5.37
C THR A 129 -0.87 -7.47 5.71
N ALA A 130 0.27 -7.18 6.35
CA ALA A 130 1.19 -8.24 6.77
C ALA A 130 0.74 -8.90 8.09
N PRO A 131 0.56 -10.23 8.21
CA PRO A 131 0.05 -11.24 7.29
C PRO A 131 -1.30 -11.75 7.82
N ALA A 132 -2.40 -11.11 7.44
CA ALA A 132 -3.76 -11.60 7.59
C ALA A 132 -4.66 -10.65 6.80
N TYR A 133 -5.78 -11.14 6.26
CA TYR A 133 -6.80 -10.34 5.54
C TYR A 133 -6.65 -10.20 4.01
N LEU A 134 -5.85 -11.04 3.35
CA LEU A 134 -6.03 -11.36 1.92
C LEU A 134 -7.13 -12.43 1.72
N SER A 135 -8.27 -12.28 2.40
CA SER A 135 -9.46 -13.09 2.12
C SER A 135 -10.58 -12.21 1.59
N CYS A 136 -10.65 -12.19 0.26
CA CYS A 136 -11.88 -12.13 -0.54
C CYS A 136 -12.87 -10.99 -0.25
N CYS A 137 -12.72 -9.90 -1.00
CA CYS A 137 -13.90 -9.31 -1.65
C CYS A 137 -13.72 -9.50 -3.16
N ILE A 138 -14.38 -10.52 -3.71
CA ILE A 138 -14.44 -10.78 -5.17
C ILE A 138 -15.10 -9.61 -5.91
N ILE A 139 -15.79 -8.73 -5.17
CA ILE A 139 -16.45 -7.53 -5.69
C ILE A 139 -16.04 -6.36 -4.80
N TRP A 140 -15.38 -5.37 -5.40
CA TRP A 140 -15.08 -4.11 -4.74
C TRP A 140 -16.34 -3.24 -4.68
N ASP A 141 -16.57 -2.63 -3.53
CA ASP A 141 -17.70 -1.74 -3.27
C ASP A 141 -17.15 -0.44 -2.64
N PRO A 142 -17.22 0.70 -3.35
CA PRO A 142 -16.68 1.96 -2.86
C PRO A 142 -17.34 2.41 -1.55
N PHE A 143 -18.65 2.19 -1.36
CA PHE A 143 -19.33 2.59 -0.14
C PHE A 143 -18.86 1.79 1.08
N LYS A 144 -18.64 0.48 0.91
CA LYS A 144 -18.06 -0.36 1.99
C LYS A 144 -16.63 0.04 2.32
N HIS A 145 -15.84 0.40 1.31
CA HIS A 145 -14.47 0.90 1.52
C HIS A 145 -14.48 2.23 2.28
N LEU A 146 -15.32 3.18 1.88
CA LEU A 146 -15.46 4.47 2.55
C LEU A 146 -16.00 4.33 3.97
N ALA A 147 -17.01 3.50 4.20
CA ALA A 147 -17.53 3.21 5.53
C ALA A 147 -16.45 2.62 6.45
N LEU A 148 -15.58 1.75 5.91
CA LEU A 148 -14.42 1.25 6.63
C LEU A 148 -13.42 2.37 6.94
N MET A 149 -13.15 3.29 5.99
CA MET A 149 -12.28 4.43 6.27
C MET A 149 -12.84 5.31 7.38
N VAL A 150 -14.15 5.60 7.38
CA VAL A 150 -14.82 6.33 8.47
C VAL A 150 -14.64 5.62 9.81
N ALA A 151 -14.75 4.29 9.86
CA ALA A 151 -14.52 3.52 11.09
C ALA A 151 -13.07 3.62 11.58
N LEU A 152 -12.10 3.63 10.67
CA LEU A 152 -10.67 3.58 11.01
C LEU A 152 -10.08 4.94 11.37
N ILE A 153 -10.46 6.02 10.66
CA ILE A 153 -9.86 7.35 10.80
C ILE A 153 -10.85 8.44 11.19
N GLY A 154 -12.11 8.09 11.45
CA GLY A 154 -13.18 9.03 11.80
C GLY A 154 -13.84 9.68 10.58
N PRO A 155 -14.84 10.56 10.78
CA PRO A 155 -15.50 11.28 9.69
C PRO A 155 -14.58 12.31 9.02
N PRO A 156 -14.78 12.61 7.72
CA PRO A 156 -14.01 13.64 7.03
C PRO A 156 -14.30 15.04 7.59
N PRO A 157 -13.33 15.96 7.53
CA PRO A 157 -13.60 17.37 7.81
C PRO A 157 -14.50 17.97 6.72
N SER A 158 -15.31 18.97 7.07
CA SER A 158 -16.23 19.64 6.13
C SER A 158 -15.53 20.19 4.89
N GLU A 159 -14.30 20.69 5.04
CA GLU A 159 -13.54 21.24 3.92
C GLU A 159 -13.11 20.16 2.92
N PHE A 160 -13.00 18.89 3.33
CA PHE A 160 -12.76 17.79 2.43
C PHE A 160 -14.02 17.41 1.65
N VAL A 161 -15.18 17.37 2.32
CA VAL A 161 -16.47 17.02 1.70
C VAL A 161 -16.86 17.97 0.56
N LYS A 162 -16.43 19.23 0.63
CA LYS A 162 -16.69 20.24 -0.41
C LYS A 162 -15.80 20.13 -1.65
N ARG A 163 -14.80 19.23 -1.65
CA ARG A 163 -13.80 19.15 -2.73
C ARG A 163 -14.28 18.39 -3.97
N SER A 164 -15.34 17.59 -3.86
CA SER A 164 -15.89 16.81 -4.97
C SER A 164 -17.40 16.64 -4.83
N GLU A 165 -18.12 16.60 -5.95
CA GLU A 165 -19.54 16.26 -5.93
C GLU A 165 -19.76 14.80 -5.47
N ALA A 166 -18.79 13.91 -5.73
CA ALA A 166 -18.87 12.51 -5.32
C ALA A 166 -18.79 12.34 -3.79
N THR A 167 -18.12 13.24 -3.07
CA THR A 167 -18.11 13.23 -1.60
C THR A 167 -19.47 13.58 -1.01
N GLU A 168 -20.25 14.46 -1.67
CA GLU A 168 -21.59 14.85 -1.21
C GLU A 168 -22.62 13.71 -1.32
N GLN A 169 -22.36 12.69 -2.16
CA GLN A 169 -23.20 11.48 -2.21
C GLN A 169 -23.00 10.58 -0.98
N CYS A 170 -21.85 10.69 -0.31
CA CYS A 170 -21.48 9.83 0.82
C CYS A 170 -21.58 10.54 2.17
N PHE A 171 -21.36 11.86 2.18
CA PHE A 171 -21.25 12.68 3.38
C PHE A 171 -22.17 13.89 3.35
N GLY A 172 -22.92 14.09 4.44
CA GLY A 172 -23.70 15.29 4.67
C GLY A 172 -22.86 16.45 5.21
N PRO A 173 -23.51 17.61 5.49
CA PRO A 173 -22.85 18.75 6.11
C PRO A 173 -22.16 18.35 7.42
N GLY A 174 -20.90 18.74 7.59
CA GLY A 174 -20.11 18.38 8.77
C GLY A 174 -19.39 17.03 8.70
N GLY A 175 -19.43 16.33 7.56
CA GLY A 175 -18.75 15.03 7.39
C GLY A 175 -19.52 13.84 7.94
N LEU A 176 -20.81 14.02 8.26
CA LEU A 176 -21.67 12.93 8.72
C LEU A 176 -21.87 11.92 7.59
N TRP A 177 -21.66 10.63 7.85
CA TRP A 177 -21.97 9.57 6.91
C TRP A 177 -23.48 9.55 6.61
N ILE A 178 -23.87 9.63 5.34
CA ILE A 178 -25.29 9.61 4.92
C ILE A 178 -25.63 8.40 4.04
N ALA A 179 -24.64 7.71 3.48
CA ALA A 179 -24.81 6.53 2.63
C ALA A 179 -25.11 5.23 3.42
N HIS A 180 -25.92 5.33 4.48
CA HIS A 180 -26.31 4.19 5.34
C HIS A 180 -27.07 3.10 4.59
N GLU A 181 -27.80 3.46 3.53
CA GLU A 181 -28.52 2.51 2.67
C GLU A 181 -27.59 1.65 1.82
N HIS A 182 -26.38 2.13 1.53
CA HIS A 182 -25.37 1.40 0.76
C HIS A 182 -24.42 0.61 1.65
N ALA A 183 -23.96 1.22 2.75
CA ALA A 183 -23.07 0.56 3.70
C ALA A 183 -23.22 1.13 5.13
N ALA A 184 -23.23 0.22 6.10
CA ALA A 184 -23.09 0.57 7.51
C ALA A 184 -21.61 0.72 7.88
N ILE A 185 -21.31 1.68 8.77
CA ILE A 185 -19.97 1.82 9.36
C ILE A 185 -19.69 0.60 10.25
N PRO A 186 -18.66 -0.20 9.95
CA PRO A 186 -18.34 -1.37 10.76
C PRO A 186 -17.81 -0.96 12.15
N PRO A 187 -18.12 -1.70 13.22
CA PRO A 187 -17.64 -1.42 14.57
C PRO A 187 -16.18 -1.90 14.74
N VAL A 188 -15.27 -1.31 13.99
CA VAL A 188 -13.83 -1.64 14.00
C VAL A 188 -13.00 -0.38 14.21
N SER A 189 -11.82 -0.53 14.81
CA SER A 189 -10.83 0.53 14.94
C SER A 189 -9.46 0.02 14.47
N LEU A 190 -8.53 0.96 14.23
CA LEU A 190 -7.14 0.60 13.91
C LEU A 190 -6.51 -0.21 15.05
N GLU A 191 -6.72 0.22 16.30
CA GLU A 191 -6.21 -0.43 17.50
C GLU A 191 -6.79 -1.84 17.67
N GLY A 192 -8.09 -2.03 17.42
CA GLY A 192 -8.75 -3.33 17.54
C GLY A 192 -8.31 -4.33 16.47
N ARG A 193 -7.86 -3.83 15.32
CA ARG A 193 -7.35 -4.65 14.20
C ARG A 193 -5.88 -5.01 14.37
N GLU A 194 -5.07 -4.18 14.99
CA GLU A 194 -3.67 -4.50 15.25
C GLU A 194 -3.54 -5.48 16.43
N ARG A 195 -3.32 -6.76 16.11
CA ARG A 195 -3.22 -7.86 17.09
C ARG A 195 -1.80 -8.43 17.22
N ARG A 196 -0.88 -8.01 16.34
CA ARG A 196 0.50 -8.52 16.30
C ARG A 196 1.39 -7.77 17.29
N LEU A 197 1.10 -6.48 17.48
CA LEU A 197 1.88 -5.58 18.34
C LEU A 197 1.21 -5.40 19.71
N SER A 198 1.99 -5.03 20.73
CA SER A 198 1.48 -4.73 22.08
C SER A 198 2.27 -3.61 22.76
N GLY A 199 1.71 -3.04 23.83
CA GLY A 199 2.36 -1.98 24.61
C GLY A 199 2.71 -0.73 23.80
N GLN A 200 3.85 -0.12 24.13
CA GLN A 200 4.35 1.12 23.52
C GLN A 200 4.60 1.00 22.00
N GLU A 201 4.98 -0.20 21.55
CA GLU A 201 5.22 -0.47 20.13
C GLU A 201 3.90 -0.38 19.34
N LYS A 202 2.82 -0.97 19.86
CA LYS A 202 1.49 -0.81 19.26
C LYS A 202 1.04 0.65 19.23
N GLU A 203 1.21 1.38 20.33
CA GLU A 203 0.82 2.80 20.38
C GLU A 203 1.57 3.64 19.35
N SER A 204 2.86 3.37 19.16
CA SER A 204 3.70 4.08 18.18
C SER A 204 3.31 3.73 16.75
N PHE A 205 3.06 2.45 16.46
CA PHE A 205 2.53 2.00 15.17
C PHE A 205 1.20 2.67 14.82
N ILE A 206 0.23 2.66 15.76
CA ILE A 206 -1.09 3.25 15.55
C ILE A 206 -0.98 4.76 15.30
N ARG A 207 -0.10 5.46 16.03
CA ARG A 207 0.16 6.89 15.82
C ARG A 207 0.69 7.15 14.41
N SER A 208 1.66 6.36 13.94
CA SER A 208 2.18 6.46 12.58
C SER A 208 1.12 6.14 11.52
N MET A 209 0.32 5.09 11.73
CA MET A 209 -0.81 4.78 10.84
C MET A 209 -1.81 5.93 10.74
N GLY A 210 -2.14 6.57 11.88
CA GLY A 210 -3.02 7.74 11.92
C GLY A 210 -2.44 9.00 11.30
N SER A 211 -1.12 9.05 11.02
CA SER A 211 -0.48 10.16 10.30
C SER A 211 -0.32 9.88 8.80
N MET A 212 -0.34 8.60 8.40
CA MET A 212 -0.37 8.18 6.99
C MET A 212 -1.79 8.12 6.41
N LEU A 213 -2.79 7.84 7.26
CA LEU A 213 -4.20 7.74 6.85
C LEU A 213 -4.98 8.96 7.33
N LYS A 214 -5.08 9.98 6.48
CA LYS A 214 -5.94 11.16 6.70
C LYS A 214 -6.89 11.34 5.53
N TRP A 215 -7.98 12.08 5.77
CA TRP A 215 -8.91 12.46 4.71
C TRP A 215 -8.25 13.39 3.69
N PRO A 216 -7.72 14.57 4.06
CA PRO A 216 -6.99 15.39 3.10
C PRO A 216 -5.61 14.77 2.83
N PRO A 217 -5.22 14.55 1.56
CA PRO A 217 -3.89 14.03 1.23
C PRO A 217 -2.76 14.96 1.71
N GLU A 218 -3.03 16.26 1.85
CA GLU A 218 -2.05 17.24 2.34
C GLU A 218 -1.71 17.09 3.82
N GLU A 219 -2.54 16.40 4.59
CA GLU A 219 -2.30 16.13 6.02
C GLU A 219 -1.52 14.84 6.25
N HIS A 220 -1.24 14.07 5.18
CA HIS A 220 -0.43 12.87 5.28
C HIS A 220 1.00 13.25 5.64
N SER A 221 1.62 12.47 6.52
CA SER A 221 3.04 12.61 6.78
C SER A 221 3.84 12.27 5.52
N THR A 222 4.80 13.11 5.18
CA THR A 222 5.78 12.81 4.11
C THR A 222 6.67 11.64 4.51
N ALA A 223 7.31 10.99 3.53
CA ALA A 223 8.26 9.92 3.79
C ALA A 223 9.38 10.36 4.75
N LYS A 224 9.87 11.60 4.61
CA LYS A 224 10.84 12.22 5.51
C LYS A 224 10.34 12.33 6.96
N GLN A 225 9.13 12.85 7.15
CA GLN A 225 8.55 12.98 8.50
C GLN A 225 8.32 11.61 9.16
N LEU A 226 8.00 10.58 8.37
CA LEU A 226 7.86 9.22 8.88
C LEU A 226 9.22 8.62 9.27
N LEU A 227 10.29 8.89 8.49
CA LEU A 227 11.66 8.48 8.84
C LEU A 227 12.12 9.08 10.17
N GLU A 228 11.81 10.35 10.42
CA GLU A 228 12.12 11.06 11.68
C GLU A 228 11.18 10.67 12.84
N GLY A 229 10.24 9.74 12.59
CA GLY A 229 9.20 9.34 13.53
C GLY A 229 9.64 8.18 14.45
N PRO A 230 9.11 8.12 15.68
CA PRO A 230 9.58 7.21 16.73
C PRO A 230 9.37 5.72 16.40
N TRP A 231 8.43 5.39 15.52
CA TRP A 231 8.16 4.00 15.16
C TRP A 231 9.22 3.43 14.20
N PHE A 232 9.67 4.23 13.24
CA PHE A 232 10.60 3.78 12.20
C PHE A 232 12.07 3.92 12.61
N ASP A 233 12.37 4.71 13.64
CA ASP A 233 13.69 4.78 14.30
C ASP A 233 14.06 3.52 15.11
N THR A 234 13.08 2.70 15.49
CA THR A 234 13.29 1.61 16.47
C THR A 234 13.62 0.25 15.80
N PHE A 235 13.60 0.16 14.45
CA PHE A 235 13.75 -1.10 13.72
C PHE A 235 14.58 -1.06 12.45
#